data_AF-A0A6N7P0C6-F1
#
_entry.id   AF-A0A6N7P0C6-F1
#
_cell.length_a   1.000
_cell.length_b   1.000
_cell.length_c   1.000
_cell.angle_alpha   90.00
_cell.angle_beta   90.00
_cell.angle_gamma   90.00
#
_symmetry.space_group_name_H-M   'P 1'
#
loop_
_entity.id
_entity.type
_entity.pdbx_description
1 polymer ?
#
loop_
_entity_poly.entity_id
_entity_poly.type
_entity_poly.pdbx_seq_one_letter_code
_entity_poly.pdbx_strand_id
1 'polypeptide(L)'
;MTHIVHQPSLPAIGQTPDAHSDFSDTARWATVAVTNREHAPTYVPGDVLVIDLEVTDFRYDAMYAVEINGKQHLRYVQSRGSDGMYVYVLSGIYKGTLIPRAALRVLGLVTYANTLRRVG
;
A
#
# COMPACT_ATOMS: atom_id res chain seq x y z
N MET A 1 17.58 -9.28 11.68
CA MET A 1 16.17 -9.70 11.61
C MET A 1 15.77 -9.71 10.14
N THR A 2 15.61 -10.89 9.56
CA THR A 2 15.33 -11.10 8.14
C THR A 2 13.82 -11.16 7.94
N HIS A 3 13.25 -10.19 7.21
CA HIS A 3 11.84 -10.26 6.80
C HIS A 3 11.72 -11.27 5.66
N ILE A 4 11.29 -12.49 5.98
CA ILE A 4 10.84 -13.46 4.99
C ILE A 4 9.53 -12.92 4.43
N VAL A 5 9.57 -12.33 3.24
CA VAL A 5 8.37 -12.09 2.45
C VAL A 5 7.97 -13.46 1.91
N HIS A 6 6.94 -14.07 2.49
CA HIS A 6 6.28 -15.22 1.90
C HIS A 6 5.59 -14.76 0.62
N GLN A 7 6.32 -14.81 -0.50
CA GLN A 7 5.65 -14.91 -1.79
C GLN A 7 4.88 -16.22 -1.79
N PRO A 8 3.55 -16.23 -2.01
CA PRO A 8 2.85 -17.47 -2.24
C PRO A 8 3.49 -18.15 -3.46
N SER A 9 3.75 -19.45 -3.33
CA SER A 9 4.23 -20.28 -4.44
C SER A 9 3.33 -20.10 -5.65
N LEU A 10 3.92 -20.03 -6.86
CA LEU A 10 3.16 -20.04 -8.11
C LEU A 10 2.18 -21.22 -8.07
N PRO A 11 0.86 -20.99 -8.22
CA PRO A 11 -0.10 -22.08 -8.19
C PRO A 11 0.20 -23.04 -9.34
N ALA A 12 0.28 -24.33 -9.04
CA ALA A 12 0.33 -25.36 -10.07
C ALA A 12 -0.94 -25.29 -10.94
N ILE A 13 -0.83 -25.61 -12.22
CA ILE A 13 -1.98 -25.61 -13.14
C ILE A 13 -3.10 -26.49 -12.55
N GLY A 14 -4.27 -25.88 -12.31
CA GLY A 14 -5.42 -26.56 -11.69
C GLY A 14 -5.59 -26.34 -10.19
N GLN A 15 -4.69 -25.61 -9.53
CA GLN A 15 -4.89 -25.12 -8.17
C GLN A 15 -5.43 -23.69 -8.22
N THR A 16 -6.69 -23.51 -7.83
CA THR A 16 -7.14 -22.18 -7.37
C THR A 16 -6.27 -21.81 -6.18
N PRO A 17 -5.61 -20.63 -6.19
CA PRO A 17 -4.97 -20.11 -4.99
C PRO A 17 -5.94 -20.23 -3.82
N ASP A 18 -5.43 -20.53 -2.63
CA ASP A 18 -6.21 -20.33 -1.40
C ASP A 18 -6.90 -18.97 -1.53
N ALA A 19 -8.21 -18.94 -1.26
CA ALA A 19 -9.00 -17.73 -1.24
C ALA A 19 -8.48 -16.82 -0.13
N HIS A 20 -7.33 -16.20 -0.35
CA HIS A 20 -6.73 -15.23 0.53
C HIS A 20 -7.61 -13.99 0.42
N SER A 21 -8.67 -14.01 1.22
CA SER A 21 -9.77 -13.05 1.31
C SER A 21 -10.53 -12.90 -0.02
N ASP A 22 -11.79 -13.32 -0.03
CA ASP A 22 -12.70 -12.85 -1.06
C ASP A 22 -12.78 -11.31 -0.96
N PHE A 23 -12.04 -10.60 -1.82
CA PHE A 23 -12.02 -9.15 -1.89
C PHE A 23 -13.33 -8.58 -2.47
N SER A 24 -14.37 -9.41 -2.60
CA SER A 24 -15.72 -9.02 -3.02
C SER A 24 -16.43 -8.11 -2.02
N ASP A 25 -16.05 -8.16 -0.73
CA ASP A 25 -16.58 -7.23 0.27
C ASP A 25 -16.00 -5.83 0.05
N THR A 26 -16.67 -5.05 -0.79
CA THR A 26 -16.29 -3.68 -1.12
C THR A 26 -16.48 -2.70 0.03
N ALA A 27 -17.15 -3.08 1.13
CA ALA A 27 -17.22 -2.24 2.32
C ALA A 27 -15.89 -2.28 3.09
N ARG A 28 -15.18 -3.41 3.02
CA ARG A 28 -13.88 -3.61 3.64
C ARG A 28 -12.71 -3.39 2.70
N TRP A 29 -12.82 -3.83 1.45
CA TRP A 29 -11.70 -3.86 0.51
C TRP A 29 -11.89 -2.85 -0.61
N ALA A 30 -10.83 -2.09 -0.91
CA ALA A 30 -10.75 -1.27 -2.10
C ALA A 30 -9.60 -1.71 -2.99
N THR A 31 -9.78 -1.58 -4.31
CA THR A 31 -8.73 -1.82 -5.31
C THR A 31 -8.37 -0.54 -6.02
N VAL A 32 -7.07 -0.23 -6.10
CA VAL A 32 -6.56 0.96 -6.80
C VAL A 32 -5.57 0.54 -7.86
N ALA A 33 -5.84 0.93 -9.11
CA ALA A 33 -4.92 0.74 -10.22
C ALA A 33 -3.80 1.79 -10.17
N VAL A 34 -2.55 1.34 -10.25
CA VAL A 34 -1.38 2.21 -10.37
C VAL A 34 -1.32 2.71 -11.82
N THR A 35 -1.36 4.04 -11.99
CA THR A 35 -1.37 4.68 -13.32
C THR A 35 -0.10 5.46 -13.63
N ASN A 36 0.75 5.71 -12.63
CA ASN A 36 1.96 6.50 -12.75
C ASN A 36 3.15 5.81 -12.07
N ARG A 37 4.33 6.46 -12.10
CA ARG A 37 5.59 5.91 -11.56
C ARG A 37 5.97 6.46 -10.19
N GLU A 38 5.04 7.07 -9.46
CA GLU A 38 5.31 7.60 -8.11
C GLU A 38 5.78 6.49 -7.15
N HIS A 39 5.31 5.26 -7.34
CA HIS A 39 5.61 4.15 -6.45
C HIS A 39 6.63 3.13 -7.03
N ALA A 40 7.33 3.50 -8.10
CA ALA A 40 8.36 2.68 -8.70
C ALA A 40 9.63 2.63 -7.81
N PRO A 41 10.47 1.58 -7.91
CA PRO A 41 10.29 0.39 -8.76
C PRO A 41 9.35 -0.66 -8.18
N THR A 42 8.88 -0.48 -6.95
CA THR A 42 8.07 -1.47 -6.23
C THR A 42 6.72 -1.71 -6.89
N TYR A 43 6.04 -0.62 -7.26
CA TYR A 43 4.77 -0.66 -7.99
C TYR A 43 4.86 0.18 -9.26
N VAL A 44 4.46 -0.39 -10.38
CA VAL A 44 4.54 0.22 -11.71
C VAL A 44 3.16 0.39 -12.32
N PRO A 45 3.00 1.27 -13.33
CA PRO A 45 1.73 1.38 -14.05
C PRO A 45 1.22 0.03 -14.54
N GLY A 46 -0.01 -0.31 -14.19
CA GLY A 46 -0.64 -1.61 -14.46
C GLY A 46 -0.80 -2.50 -13.24
N ASP A 47 -0.01 -2.29 -12.18
CA ASP A 47 -0.20 -3.01 -10.91
C ASP A 47 -1.53 -2.58 -10.24
N VAL A 48 -2.13 -3.50 -9.49
CA VAL A 48 -3.34 -3.23 -8.71
C VAL A 48 -3.04 -3.43 -7.24
N LEU A 49 -3.31 -2.41 -6.44
CA LEU A 49 -3.13 -2.45 -4.98
C LEU A 49 -4.46 -2.70 -4.30
N VAL A 50 -4.43 -3.55 -3.28
CA VAL A 50 -5.59 -3.85 -2.43
C VAL A 50 -5.41 -3.17 -1.08
N ILE A 51 -6.45 -2.47 -0.66
CA ILE A 51 -6.47 -1.62 0.52
C ILE A 51 -7.51 -2.16 1.49
N ASP A 52 -7.10 -2.41 2.73
CA ASP A 52 -7.98 -2.71 3.86
C ASP A 52 -8.51 -1.39 4.45
N LEU A 53 -9.80 -1.13 4.24
CA LEU A 53 -10.49 0.08 4.69
C LEU A 53 -10.86 0.04 6.18
N GLU A 54 -10.79 -1.13 6.85
CA GLU A 54 -10.98 -1.22 8.30
C GLU A 54 -9.77 -0.68 9.07
N VAL A 55 -8.62 -0.54 8.41
CA VAL A 55 -7.41 0.04 9.01
C VAL A 55 -7.44 1.56 8.85
N THR A 56 -8.16 2.23 9.75
CA THR A 56 -8.34 3.70 9.76
C THR A 56 -7.31 4.46 10.60
N ASP A 57 -6.31 3.76 11.14
CA ASP A 57 -5.24 4.31 11.96
C ASP A 57 -3.87 3.80 11.50
N PHE A 58 -2.83 4.61 11.69
CA PHE A 58 -1.47 4.16 11.45
C PHE A 58 -1.08 3.09 12.47
N ARG A 59 -0.60 1.94 11.99
CA ARG A 59 -0.15 0.81 12.80
C ARG A 59 1.37 0.64 12.79
N TYR A 60 2.00 0.80 11.62
CA TYR A 60 3.44 0.63 11.41
C TYR A 60 3.84 1.25 10.05
N ASP A 61 5.15 1.36 9.81
CA ASP A 61 5.70 1.91 8.57
C ASP A 61 5.27 1.09 7.35
N ALA A 62 4.43 1.65 6.49
CA ALA A 62 3.83 0.96 5.36
C ALA A 62 3.25 1.94 4.33
N MET A 63 2.68 1.41 3.26
CA MET A 63 1.89 2.17 2.29
C MET A 63 0.43 2.26 2.75
N TYR A 64 -0.12 3.47 2.75
CA TYR A 64 -1.50 3.73 3.15
C TYR A 64 -2.21 4.56 2.07
N ALA A 65 -3.53 4.39 1.99
CA ALA A 65 -4.39 5.47 1.53
C ALA A 65 -4.54 6.46 2.68
N VAL A 66 -4.18 7.71 2.42
CA VAL A 66 -4.25 8.79 3.40
C VAL A 66 -4.96 9.99 2.81
N GLU A 67 -5.57 10.78 3.67
CA GLU A 67 -6.03 12.12 3.32
C GLU A 67 -5.14 13.15 4.01
N ILE A 68 -4.63 14.08 3.20
CA ILE A 68 -3.80 15.21 3.64
C ILE A 68 -4.40 16.46 3.00
N ASN A 69 -4.73 17.47 3.81
CA ASN A 69 -5.36 18.71 3.35
C ASN A 69 -6.61 18.47 2.47
N GLY A 70 -7.46 17.49 2.85
CA GLY A 70 -8.69 17.14 2.14
C GLY A 70 -8.49 16.41 0.80
N LYS A 71 -7.25 16.01 0.47
CA LYS A 71 -6.94 15.25 -0.75
C LYS A 71 -6.47 13.85 -0.40
N GLN A 72 -7.00 12.88 -1.14
CA GLN A 72 -6.63 11.48 -0.99
C GLN A 72 -5.35 11.19 -1.77
N HIS A 73 -4.42 10.49 -1.13
CA HIS A 73 -3.14 10.11 -1.68
C HIS A 73 -2.80 8.69 -1.28
N LEU A 74 -2.10 7.99 -2.17
CA LEU A 74 -1.40 6.79 -1.80
C LEU A 74 0.04 7.15 -1.43
N ARG A 75 0.47 6.90 -0.20
CA ARG A 75 1.81 7.29 0.27
C ARG A 75 2.39 6.26 1.21
N TYR A 76 3.71 6.13 1.18
CA TYR A 76 4.42 5.44 2.25
C TYR A 76 4.48 6.39 3.44
N VAL A 77 4.07 5.89 4.59
CA VAL A 77 3.98 6.64 5.83
C VAL A 77 4.92 5.97 6.81
N GLN A 78 5.89 6.73 7.30
CA GLN A 78 6.87 6.28 8.27
C GLN A 78 6.77 7.12 9.54
N SER A 79 6.77 6.48 10.71
CA SER A 79 6.88 7.17 11.98
C SER A 79 8.28 7.72 12.18
N ARG A 80 8.39 8.98 12.57
CA ARG A 80 9.62 9.60 13.09
C ARG A 80 9.50 9.93 14.58
N GLY A 81 8.64 9.20 15.29
CA GLY A 81 8.42 9.40 16.72
C GLY A 81 7.78 10.75 17.01
N SER A 82 8.42 11.54 17.88
CA SER A 82 7.96 12.89 18.26
C SER A 82 7.89 13.85 17.08
N ASP A 83 8.69 13.62 16.04
CA ASP A 83 8.79 14.52 14.89
C ASP A 83 7.58 14.40 13.95
N GLY A 84 6.76 13.36 14.12
CA GLY A 84 5.53 13.13 13.35
C GLY A 84 5.67 12.04 12.29
N MET A 85 4.91 12.17 11.22
CA MET A 85 4.83 11.17 10.14
C MET A 85 5.60 11.67 8.92
N TYR A 86 6.65 10.95 8.52
CA TYR A 86 7.34 11.22 7.27
C TYR A 86 6.60 10.51 6.13
N VAL A 87 6.06 11.31 5.20
CA VAL A 87 5.16 10.83 4.14
C VAL A 87 5.80 11.05 2.79
N TYR A 88 5.91 10.00 1.99
CA TYR A 88 6.62 10.05 0.70
C TYR A 88 6.06 9.08 -0.33
N VAL A 89 6.51 9.26 -1.58
CA VAL A 89 6.31 8.30 -2.67
C VAL A 89 7.57 7.44 -2.82
N LEU A 90 7.42 6.14 -3.14
CA LEU A 90 8.55 5.21 -3.10
C LEU A 90 9.67 5.55 -4.09
N SER A 91 9.34 6.18 -5.24
CA SER A 91 10.36 6.62 -6.21
C SER A 91 11.13 7.86 -5.76
N GLY A 92 10.70 8.51 -4.68
CA GLY A 92 11.24 9.78 -4.19
C GLY A 92 11.35 9.81 -2.67
N ILE A 93 11.96 8.78 -2.06
CA ILE A 93 12.01 8.62 -0.59
C ILE A 93 12.59 9.84 0.14
N TYR A 94 13.52 10.57 -0.47
CA TYR A 94 14.15 11.76 0.14
C TYR A 94 13.37 13.05 -0.08
N LYS A 95 12.30 13.01 -0.90
CA LYS A 95 11.42 14.14 -1.20
C LYS A 95 10.13 14.10 -0.39
N GLY A 96 10.09 13.28 0.67
CA GLY A 96 8.98 13.22 1.59
C GLY A 96 8.80 14.50 2.38
N THR A 97 7.62 14.62 2.99
CA THR A 97 7.27 15.73 3.86
C THR A 97 6.98 15.20 5.25
N LEU A 98 7.44 15.92 6.28
CA LEU A 98 7.08 15.63 7.65
C LEU A 98 5.72 16.27 7.95
N ILE A 99 4.76 15.44 8.35
CA ILE A 99 3.37 15.83 8.59
C ILE A 99 3.04 15.53 10.05
N PRO A 100 2.47 16.50 10.80
CA PRO A 100 1.96 16.24 12.14
C PRO A 100 0.91 15.13 12.09
N ARG A 101 0.94 14.18 13.05
CA ARG A 101 -0.01 13.05 13.05
C ARG A 101 -1.47 13.50 12.98
N ALA A 102 -1.81 14.61 13.65
CA ALA A 102 -3.16 15.17 13.64
C ALA A 102 -3.63 15.70 12.26
N ALA A 103 -2.70 15.99 11.35
CA ALA A 103 -2.99 16.47 9.99
C ALA A 103 -3.07 15.35 8.95
N LEU A 104 -2.82 14.09 9.34
CA LEU A 104 -2.85 12.93 8.47
C LEU A 104 -4.00 12.01 8.89
N ARG A 105 -4.98 11.82 8.00
CA ARG A 105 -6.07 10.87 8.21
C ARG A 105 -5.78 9.60 7.43
N VAL A 106 -5.75 8.46 8.10
CA VAL A 106 -5.61 7.16 7.42
C VAL A 106 -6.98 6.70 6.94
N LEU A 107 -7.05 6.33 5.66
CA LEU A 107 -8.26 5.83 5.01
C LEU A 107 -8.24 4.32 4.81
N GLY A 108 -7.05 3.73 4.81
CA GLY A 108 -6.86 2.30 4.67
C GLY A 108 -5.38 1.93 4.51
N LEU A 109 -5.08 0.67 4.78
CA LEU A 109 -3.74 0.10 4.66
C LEU A 109 -3.61 -0.69 3.37
N VAL A 110 -2.54 -0.49 2.60
CA VAL A 110 -2.23 -1.39 1.48
C VAL A 110 -1.73 -2.72 2.05
N THR A 111 -2.50 -3.78 1.85
CA THR A 111 -2.20 -5.12 2.38
C THR A 111 -1.73 -6.09 1.31
N TYR A 112 -2.12 -5.86 0.06
CA TYR A 112 -1.78 -6.72 -1.06
C TYR A 112 -1.51 -5.92 -2.32
N ALA A 113 -0.72 -6.49 -3.23
CA ALA A 113 -0.47 -5.95 -4.54
C ALA A 113 -0.48 -7.08 -5.57
N ASN A 114 -1.34 -6.96 -6.58
CA ASN A 114 -1.26 -7.79 -7.77
C ASN A 114 -0.33 -7.10 -8.77
N THR A 115 0.93 -7.54 -8.77
CA THR A 115 1.96 -6.96 -9.66
C THR A 115 1.95 -7.67 -11.00
N LEU A 116 1.74 -6.92 -12.09
CA LEU A 116 1.80 -7.43 -13.45
C LEU A 116 3.27 -7.59 -13.86
N ARG A 117 3.96 -8.59 -13.31
CA ARG A 117 5.25 -9.00 -13.88
C ARG A 117 4.97 -9.74 -15.18
N ARG A 118 5.42 -9.18 -16.31
CA ARG A 118 5.46 -9.92 -17.58
C ARG A 118 6.25 -11.20 -17.34
N VAL A 119 5.60 -12.34 -17.53
CA VAL A 119 6.32 -13.60 -17.77
C VAL A 119 6.98 -13.42 -19.13
N GLY A 120 8.31 -13.33 -19.14
CA GLY A 120 9.16 -13.28 -20.32
C GLY A 120 10.20 -14.37 -20.23
#